data_AF-A0A439DZT0-F1
#
_entry.id   AF-A0A439DZT0-F1
#
_cell.length_a   1.000
_cell.length_b   1.000
_cell.length_c   1.000
_cell.angle_alpha   90.00
_cell.angle_beta   90.00
_cell.angle_gamma   90.00
#
_symmetry.space_group_name_H-M   'P 1'
#
loop_
_entity.id
_entity.type
_entity.pdbx_description
1 polymer ?
#
loop_
_entity_poly.entity_id
_entity_poly.type
_entity_poly.pdbx_seq_one_letter_code
_entity_poly.pdbx_strand_id
1 'polypeptide(L)'
;MRARSLTIAATDLESRIRQRLMGVGATTRAVVWQVGDHAVLLRSDRIHTRLLEGWLVVKIELETDQTGRRQVELVYRLGTSKSGGGTGAAAKINAATPEALALAEVWGADLQRVVWDAVLDAVEAALTAVRRKEPRQPLVLRGFHAGREGFTVEVVSGAR
;
A
#
# COMPACT_ATOMS: atom_id res chain seq x y z
N MET A 1 6.65 -24.39 -17.55
CA MET A 1 6.36 -23.26 -16.65
C MET A 1 5.53 -23.72 -15.46
N ARG A 2 5.83 -23.29 -14.23
CA ARG A 2 5.03 -23.57 -13.03
C ARG A 2 4.44 -22.28 -12.49
N ALA A 3 3.11 -22.22 -12.39
CA ALA A 3 2.41 -21.07 -11.80
C ALA A 3 2.31 -21.22 -10.28
N ARG A 4 2.45 -20.11 -9.56
CA ARG A 4 2.34 -20.00 -8.11
C ARG A 4 1.55 -18.74 -7.79
N SER A 5 0.70 -18.84 -6.77
CA SER A 5 0.04 -17.69 -6.17
C SER A 5 0.43 -17.62 -4.70
N LEU A 6 0.83 -16.43 -4.26
CA LEU A 6 1.14 -16.17 -2.86
C LEU A 6 0.18 -15.10 -2.35
N THR A 7 -0.57 -15.41 -1.31
CA THR A 7 -1.50 -14.48 -0.67
C THR A 7 -0.86 -13.91 0.58
N ILE A 8 -0.79 -12.60 0.64
CA ILE A 8 -0.32 -11.82 1.79
C ILE A 8 -1.57 -11.37 2.56
N ALA A 9 -1.62 -11.67 3.87
CA ALA A 9 -2.75 -11.30 4.70
C ALA A 9 -2.92 -9.76 4.74
N ALA A 10 -4.16 -9.31 4.86
CA ALA A 10 -4.48 -7.88 4.95
C ALA A 10 -3.73 -7.18 6.10
N THR A 11 -3.58 -7.86 7.24
CA THR A 11 -2.85 -7.37 8.41
C THR A 11 -1.35 -7.20 8.16
N ASP A 12 -0.76 -8.04 7.31
CA ASP A 12 0.66 -7.94 6.97
C ASP A 12 0.90 -6.78 5.99
N LEU A 13 -0.02 -6.58 5.04
CA LEU A 13 0.01 -5.43 4.14
C LEU A 13 -0.20 -4.12 4.93
N GLU A 14 -1.15 -4.09 5.86
CA GLU A 14 -1.35 -2.97 6.78
C GLU A 14 -0.08 -2.63 7.57
N SER A 15 0.59 -3.66 8.09
CA SER A 15 1.82 -3.50 8.86
C SER A 15 2.94 -2.89 8.03
N ARG A 16 3.08 -3.31 6.76
CA ARG A 16 4.05 -2.72 5.81
C ARG A 16 3.74 -1.26 5.49
N ILE A 17 2.47 -0.95 5.23
CA ILE A 17 2.01 0.43 4.99
C ILE A 17 2.31 1.31 6.20
N ARG A 18 1.97 0.85 7.41
CA ARG A 18 2.31 1.55 8.65
C ARG A 18 3.82 1.76 8.78
N GLN A 19 4.62 0.72 8.60
CA GLN A 19 6.08 0.84 8.70
C GLN A 19 6.66 1.87 7.72
N ARG A 20 6.18 1.87 6.47
CA ARG A 20 6.61 2.85 5.46
C ARG A 20 6.20 4.28 5.83
N LEU A 21 4.97 4.49 6.32
CA LEU A 21 4.47 5.81 6.73
C LEU A 21 5.15 6.35 7.99
N MET A 22 5.43 5.47 8.95
CA MET A 22 6.04 5.82 10.25
C MET A 22 7.59 5.88 10.20
N GLY A 23 8.19 5.56 9.05
CA GLY A 23 9.64 5.43 8.89
C GLY A 23 10.21 4.13 9.44
N VAL A 24 11.50 3.90 9.20
CA VAL A 24 12.20 2.65 9.52
C VAL A 24 12.43 2.54 11.05
N GLY A 25 11.42 2.06 11.78
CA GLY A 25 11.51 1.80 13.22
C GLY A 25 10.22 1.16 13.76
N ALA A 26 10.31 -0.08 14.26
CA ALA A 26 9.15 -0.90 14.63
C ALA A 26 8.32 -0.37 15.83
N THR A 27 8.78 0.67 16.52
CA THR A 27 8.18 1.16 17.78
C THR A 27 7.67 2.59 17.72
N THR A 28 7.80 3.28 16.59
CA THR A 28 7.39 4.68 16.46
C THR A 28 5.87 4.79 16.41
N ARG A 29 5.27 5.43 17.43
CA ARG A 29 3.81 5.63 17.52
C ARG A 29 3.31 6.86 16.77
N ALA A 30 4.17 7.84 16.56
CA ALA A 30 3.86 9.10 15.90
C ALA A 30 5.09 9.61 15.14
N VAL A 31 4.88 10.18 13.96
CA VAL A 31 5.90 10.91 13.19
C VAL A 31 5.35 12.23 12.72
N VAL A 32 6.22 13.22 12.64
CA VAL A 32 5.93 14.48 11.95
C VAL A 32 6.57 14.40 10.57
N TRP A 33 5.76 14.53 9.54
CA TRP A 33 6.23 14.74 8.17
C TRP A 33 6.34 16.23 7.93
N GLN A 34 7.40 16.65 7.24
CA GLN A 34 7.65 18.05 6.93
C GLN A 34 7.96 18.24 5.45
N VAL A 35 7.28 19.20 4.82
CA VAL A 35 7.50 19.64 3.44
C VAL A 35 7.55 21.17 3.43
N GLY A 36 8.74 21.73 3.23
CA GLY A 36 8.96 23.17 3.41
C GLY A 36 8.58 23.63 4.82
N ASP A 37 7.69 24.61 4.90
CA ASP A 37 7.17 25.18 6.15
C ASP A 37 5.91 24.46 6.67
N HIS A 38 5.45 23.42 5.97
CA HIS A 38 4.29 22.63 6.37
C HIS A 38 4.72 21.40 7.15
N ALA A 39 4.09 21.17 8.31
CA ALA A 39 4.29 19.99 9.14
C ALA A 39 2.94 19.30 9.40
N VAL A 40 2.94 17.97 9.36
CA VAL A 40 1.76 17.15 9.66
C VAL A 40 2.12 15.98 10.56
N LEU A 41 1.31 15.75 11.59
CA LEU A 41 1.44 14.64 12.50
C LEU A 41 0.67 13.42 11.96
N LEU A 42 1.37 12.29 11.85
CA LEU A 42 0.81 10.98 11.58
C LEU A 42 0.94 10.10 12.82
N ARG A 43 -0.08 9.27 13.07
CA ARG A 43 -0.06 8.30 14.17
C ARG A 43 -0.31 6.88 13.67
N SER A 44 0.47 5.93 14.15
CA SER A 44 0.42 4.54 13.69
C SER A 44 -0.93 3.88 13.97
N ASP A 45 -1.55 4.21 15.12
CA ASP A 45 -2.85 3.71 15.56
C ASP A 45 -4.03 4.29 14.76
N ARG A 46 -3.76 5.27 13.87
CA ARG A 46 -4.76 5.95 13.03
C ARG A 46 -4.57 5.69 11.54
N ILE A 47 -3.75 4.70 11.20
CA ILE A 47 -3.60 4.19 9.84
C ILE A 47 -4.34 2.86 9.79
N HIS A 48 -5.35 2.76 8.95
CA HIS A 48 -6.15 1.54 8.76
C HIS A 48 -6.25 1.19 7.29
N THR A 49 -6.17 -0.10 6.99
CA THR A 49 -6.31 -0.59 5.62
C THR A 49 -7.48 -1.56 5.52
N ARG A 50 -8.05 -1.63 4.33
CA ARG A 50 -9.08 -2.62 4.01
C ARG A 50 -8.85 -3.11 2.60
N LEU A 51 -8.74 -4.43 2.46
CA LEU A 51 -8.78 -5.10 1.17
C LEU A 51 -10.22 -5.47 0.84
N LEU A 52 -10.62 -5.13 -0.38
CA LEU A 52 -11.86 -5.55 -1.02
C LEU A 52 -11.50 -6.26 -2.32
N GLU A 53 -12.47 -6.92 -2.92
CA GLU A 53 -12.28 -7.48 -4.25
C GLU A 53 -11.93 -6.36 -5.25
N GLY A 54 -10.71 -6.35 -5.77
CA GLY A 54 -10.25 -5.34 -6.71
C GLY A 54 -9.55 -4.13 -6.10
N TRP A 55 -9.65 -3.92 -4.78
CA TRP A 55 -9.32 -2.64 -4.17
C TRP A 55 -8.55 -2.73 -2.86
N LEU A 56 -7.62 -1.80 -2.67
CA LEU A 56 -7.05 -1.46 -1.38
C LEU A 56 -7.53 -0.06 -0.99
N VAL A 57 -8.11 0.06 0.19
CA VAL A 57 -8.52 1.33 0.79
C VAL A 57 -7.65 1.58 2.01
N VAL A 58 -7.00 2.74 2.07
CA VAL A 58 -6.15 3.15 3.19
C VAL A 58 -6.69 4.44 3.78
N LYS A 59 -7.08 4.39 5.05
CA LYS A 59 -7.52 5.55 5.82
C LYS A 59 -6.37 6.03 6.69
N ILE A 60 -6.05 7.31 6.59
CA ILE A 60 -4.95 7.94 7.32
C ILE A 60 -5.52 9.19 7.99
N GLU A 61 -5.43 9.26 9.32
CA GLU A 61 -5.67 10.51 10.04
C GLU A 61 -4.41 11.37 10.02
N LEU A 62 -4.59 12.62 9.64
CA LEU A 62 -3.57 13.65 9.60
C LEU A 62 -3.97 14.77 10.58
N GLU A 63 -3.00 15.30 11.31
CA GLU A 63 -3.22 16.36 12.28
C GLU A 63 -2.25 17.52 12.04
N THR A 64 -2.80 18.72 11.93
CA THR A 64 -2.06 20.00 11.90
C THR A 64 -2.73 20.97 12.86
N ASP A 65 -2.01 22.02 13.26
CA ASP A 65 -2.58 23.07 14.11
C ASP A 65 -3.70 23.86 13.40
N GLN A 66 -3.65 23.95 12.06
CA GLN A 66 -4.63 24.72 11.27
C GLN A 66 -5.91 23.92 10.96
N THR A 67 -5.78 22.63 10.66
CA THR A 67 -6.91 21.78 10.23
C THR A 67 -7.49 20.93 11.36
N GLY A 68 -6.76 20.81 12.47
CA GLY A 68 -6.97 19.76 13.45
C GLY A 68 -6.85 18.36 12.82
N ARG A 69 -7.46 17.37 13.47
CA ARG A 69 -7.51 15.99 12.97
C ARG A 69 -8.50 15.84 11.84
N ARG A 70 -8.03 15.34 10.70
CA ARG A 70 -8.86 15.02 9.54
C ARG A 70 -8.40 13.73 8.91
N GLN A 71 -9.36 12.97 8.40
CA GLN A 71 -9.08 11.71 7.71
C GLN A 71 -8.96 11.95 6.20
N VAL A 72 -7.92 11.39 5.61
CA VAL A 72 -7.74 11.27 4.17
C VAL A 72 -7.82 9.79 3.81
N GLU A 73 -8.53 9.46 2.73
CA GLU A 73 -8.66 8.08 2.26
C GLU A 73 -8.00 7.92 0.89
N LEU A 74 -7.06 6.98 0.79
CA LEU A 74 -6.43 6.59 -0.47
C LEU A 74 -7.09 5.31 -0.99
N VAL A 75 -7.55 5.34 -2.23
CA VAL A 75 -8.24 4.21 -2.87
C VAL A 75 -7.41 3.75 -4.06
N TYR A 76 -6.89 2.52 -3.98
CA TYR A 76 -6.12 1.88 -5.03
C TYR A 76 -6.94 0.79 -5.69
N ARG A 77 -7.03 0.84 -7.03
CA ARG A 77 -7.45 -0.30 -7.83
C ARG A 77 -6.23 -1.21 -8.01
N LEU A 78 -6.30 -2.43 -7.48
CA LEU A 78 -5.22 -3.42 -7.61
C LEU A 78 -5.58 -4.56 -8.57
N GLY A 79 -6.79 -4.57 -9.14
CA GLY A 79 -7.26 -5.60 -10.06
C GLY A 79 -7.86 -6.82 -9.35
N THR A 80 -8.47 -7.71 -10.13
CA THR A 80 -9.14 -8.93 -9.65
C THR A 80 -8.51 -10.17 -10.27
N SER A 81 -8.74 -11.37 -9.72
CA SER A 81 -8.22 -12.63 -10.29
C SER A 81 -8.70 -12.92 -11.72
N LYS A 82 -9.83 -12.33 -12.15
CA LYS A 82 -10.40 -12.49 -13.50
C LYS A 82 -9.96 -11.40 -14.48
N SER A 83 -9.39 -10.31 -13.99
CA SER A 83 -8.87 -9.21 -14.81
C SER A 83 -7.36 -9.16 -14.59
N GLY A 84 -6.58 -9.71 -15.52
CA GLY A 84 -5.12 -9.93 -15.37
C GLY A 84 -4.31 -8.65 -15.15
N GLY A 85 -4.48 -7.97 -14.01
CA GLY A 85 -4.52 -6.52 -14.01
C GLY A 85 -3.98 -5.90 -12.73
N GLY A 86 -2.70 -6.15 -12.44
CA GLY A 86 -1.88 -5.23 -11.66
C GLY A 86 -1.33 -4.07 -12.52
N THR A 87 -1.35 -4.20 -13.85
CA THR A 87 -0.79 -3.23 -14.81
C THR A 87 -1.66 -1.99 -15.04
N GLY A 88 -2.94 -2.04 -14.62
CA GLY A 88 -3.89 -0.92 -14.66
C GLY A 88 -4.14 -0.30 -13.28
N ALA A 89 -3.16 -0.39 -12.37
CA ALA A 89 -3.31 0.15 -11.03
C ALA A 89 -3.52 1.67 -11.10
N ALA A 90 -4.50 2.15 -10.36
CA ALA A 90 -4.84 3.57 -10.28
C ALA A 90 -5.12 3.93 -8.83
N ALA A 91 -4.76 5.15 -8.44
CA ALA A 91 -4.97 5.66 -7.10
C ALA A 91 -5.82 6.94 -7.16
N LYS A 92 -6.75 7.09 -6.22
CA LYS A 92 -7.47 8.33 -5.97
C LYS A 92 -7.39 8.68 -4.49
N ILE A 93 -7.42 9.97 -4.19
CA ILE A 93 -7.60 10.48 -2.83
C ILE A 93 -9.04 10.94 -2.66
N ASN A 94 -9.68 10.49 -1.59
CA ASN A 94 -10.97 10.99 -1.13
C ASN A 94 -10.73 11.85 0.13
N ALA A 95 -11.10 13.11 0.02
CA ALA A 95 -11.08 14.09 1.11
C ALA A 95 -12.48 14.70 1.22
N ALA A 96 -13.21 14.38 2.29
CA ALA A 96 -14.64 14.67 2.39
C ALA A 96 -14.96 16.09 2.87
N THR A 97 -13.97 16.82 3.40
CA THR A 97 -14.14 18.19 3.92
C THR A 97 -13.09 19.12 3.31
N PRO A 98 -13.34 20.44 3.31
CA PRO A 98 -12.36 21.42 2.83
C PRO A 98 -11.00 21.31 3.54
N GLU A 99 -10.99 21.02 4.84
CA GLU A 99 -9.73 20.87 5.59
C GLU A 99 -9.02 19.56 5.22
N ALA A 100 -9.75 18.47 5.00
CA ALA A 100 -9.17 17.24 4.47
C ALA A 100 -8.62 17.43 3.05
N LEU A 101 -9.26 18.28 2.25
CA LEU A 101 -8.81 18.59 0.89
C LEU A 101 -7.50 19.39 0.92
N ALA A 102 -7.41 20.42 1.77
CA ALA A 102 -6.17 21.17 1.97
C ALA A 102 -5.00 20.26 2.40
N LEU A 103 -5.28 19.24 3.22
CA LEU A 103 -4.28 18.22 3.56
C LEU A 103 -3.92 17.33 2.35
N ALA A 104 -4.91 16.91 1.56
CA ALA A 104 -4.63 16.12 0.37
C ALA A 104 -3.81 16.90 -0.68
N GLU A 105 -3.98 18.21 -0.77
CA GLU A 105 -3.23 19.08 -1.71
C GLU A 105 -1.74 19.13 -1.40
N VAL A 106 -1.36 19.20 -0.12
CA VAL A 106 0.05 19.32 0.28
C VAL A 106 0.72 17.95 0.43
N TRP A 107 0.06 16.97 1.07
CA TRP A 107 0.69 15.68 1.42
C TRP A 107 0.20 14.50 0.57
N GLY A 108 -0.85 14.67 -0.23
CA GLY A 108 -1.54 13.57 -0.90
C GLY A 108 -0.65 12.79 -1.86
N ALA A 109 0.19 13.47 -2.65
CA ALA A 109 1.10 12.83 -3.60
C ALA A 109 2.14 11.94 -2.88
N ASP A 110 2.71 12.42 -1.77
CA ASP A 110 3.67 11.65 -0.99
C ASP A 110 3.01 10.48 -0.26
N LEU A 111 1.83 10.69 0.32
CA LEU A 111 1.05 9.60 0.92
C LEU A 111 0.72 8.53 -0.11
N GLN A 112 0.34 8.93 -1.33
CA GLN A 112 0.10 7.98 -2.41
C GLN A 112 1.35 7.19 -2.77
N ARG A 113 2.47 7.90 -2.98
CA ARG A 113 3.74 7.27 -3.30
C ARG A 113 4.19 6.28 -2.23
N VAL A 114 4.18 6.67 -0.96
CA VAL A 114 4.66 5.85 0.15
C VAL A 114 3.79 4.60 0.37
N VAL A 115 2.46 4.74 0.22
CA VAL A 115 1.56 3.58 0.29
C VAL A 115 1.77 2.65 -0.91
N TRP A 116 1.98 3.19 -2.10
CA TRP A 116 2.30 2.38 -3.27
C TRP A 116 3.63 1.63 -3.13
N ASP A 117 4.67 2.28 -2.62
CA ASP A 117 5.96 1.64 -2.32
C ASP A 117 5.77 0.46 -1.35
N ALA A 118 4.90 0.58 -0.34
CA ALA A 118 4.59 -0.52 0.58
C ALA A 118 3.89 -1.70 -0.10
N VAL A 119 3.06 -1.45 -1.12
CA VAL A 119 2.45 -2.50 -1.94
C VAL A 119 3.52 -3.20 -2.79
N LEU A 120 4.44 -2.44 -3.39
CA LEU A 120 5.56 -3.01 -4.16
C LEU A 120 6.50 -3.84 -3.28
N ASP A 121 6.78 -3.42 -2.05
CA ASP A 121 7.54 -4.22 -1.08
C ASP A 121 6.87 -5.57 -0.79
N ALA A 122 5.53 -5.61 -0.75
CA ALA A 122 4.79 -6.84 -0.57
C ALA A 122 4.96 -7.77 -1.77
N VAL A 123 4.92 -7.22 -3.00
CA VAL A 123 5.21 -7.97 -4.23
C VAL A 123 6.64 -8.51 -4.23
N GLU A 124 7.63 -7.69 -3.87
CA GLU A 124 9.04 -8.11 -3.80
C GLU A 124 9.25 -9.22 -2.75
N ALA A 125 8.60 -9.11 -1.59
CA ALA A 125 8.66 -10.13 -0.56
C ALA A 125 8.10 -11.48 -1.05
N ALA A 126 6.98 -11.47 -1.79
CA ALA A 126 6.43 -12.68 -2.40
C ALA A 126 7.38 -13.29 -3.44
N LEU A 127 7.95 -12.47 -4.32
CA LEU A 127 8.94 -12.91 -5.31
C LEU A 127 10.19 -13.51 -4.65
N THR A 128 10.68 -12.87 -3.59
CA THR A 128 11.80 -13.37 -2.79
C THR A 128 11.49 -14.72 -2.14
N ALA A 129 10.27 -14.91 -1.64
CA ALA A 129 9.84 -16.18 -1.07
C ALA A 129 9.80 -17.31 -2.13
N VAL A 130 9.38 -17.01 -3.37
CA VAL A 130 9.46 -17.97 -4.48
C VAL A 130 10.90 -18.25 -4.89
N ARG A 131 11.73 -17.20 -5.01
CA ARG A 131 13.16 -17.32 -5.35
C ARG A 131 13.90 -18.23 -4.39
N ARG A 132 13.62 -18.13 -3.08
CA ARG A 132 14.23 -19.02 -2.06
C ARG A 132 13.91 -20.50 -2.30
N LYS A 133 12.72 -20.81 -2.81
CA LYS A 133 12.30 -22.18 -3.16
C LYS A 133 12.85 -22.64 -4.51
N GLU A 134 13.04 -21.71 -5.45
CA GLU A 134 13.43 -21.99 -6.83
C GLU A 134 14.59 -21.07 -7.30
N PRO A 135 15.78 -21.19 -6.69
CA PRO A 135 16.85 -20.19 -6.82
C PRO A 135 17.36 -20.00 -8.26
N ARG A 136 17.39 -21.08 -9.05
CA ARG A 136 17.97 -21.12 -10.40
C ARG A 136 16.96 -20.91 -11.54
N GLN A 137 15.67 -20.80 -11.24
CA GLN A 137 14.64 -20.65 -12.28
C GLN A 137 14.37 -19.17 -12.56
N PRO A 138 14.24 -18.72 -13.81
CA PRO A 138 13.76 -17.37 -14.09
C PRO A 138 12.34 -17.22 -13.52
N LEU A 139 12.06 -16.05 -12.93
CA LEU A 139 10.76 -15.71 -12.37
C LEU A 139 10.12 -14.61 -13.19
N VAL A 140 8.84 -14.75 -13.48
CA VAL A 140 8.03 -13.76 -14.18
C VAL A 140 6.86 -13.40 -13.28
N LEU A 141 6.78 -12.12 -12.89
CA LEU A 141 5.58 -11.57 -12.26
C LEU A 141 4.47 -11.51 -13.32
N ARG A 142 3.40 -12.28 -13.13
CA ARG A 142 2.22 -12.23 -14.02
C ARG A 142 1.28 -11.10 -13.65
N GLY A 143 1.19 -10.79 -12.37
CA GLY A 143 0.37 -9.72 -11.84
C GLY A 143 0.17 -9.86 -10.34
N PHE A 144 -0.67 -8.99 -9.80
CA PHE A 144 -1.15 -9.05 -8.43
C PHE A 144 -2.58 -8.53 -8.40
N HIS A 145 -3.32 -8.88 -7.35
CA HIS A 145 -4.69 -8.43 -7.16
C HIS A 145 -5.09 -8.40 -5.68
N ALA A 146 -6.11 -7.61 -5.37
CA ALA A 146 -6.72 -7.57 -4.04
C ALA A 146 -7.97 -8.45 -3.98
N GLY A 147 -8.07 -9.26 -2.93
CA GLY A 147 -9.26 -10.02 -2.58
C GLY A 147 -9.57 -9.87 -1.09
N ARG A 148 -10.74 -10.36 -0.68
CA ARG A 148 -11.15 -10.35 0.74
C ARG A 148 -10.22 -11.19 1.62
N GLU A 149 -9.61 -12.21 1.06
CA GLU A 149 -8.67 -13.10 1.75
C GLU A 149 -7.27 -12.49 1.89
N GLY A 150 -6.93 -11.49 1.07
CA GLY A 150 -5.61 -10.86 1.09
C GLY A 150 -5.18 -10.28 -0.25
N PHE A 151 -3.90 -9.90 -0.31
CA PHE A 151 -3.24 -9.39 -1.50
C PHE A 151 -2.47 -10.53 -2.16
N THR A 152 -2.89 -10.92 -3.35
CA THR A 152 -2.35 -12.09 -4.06
C THR A 152 -1.34 -11.64 -5.11
N VAL A 153 -0.19 -12.30 -5.15
CA VAL A 153 0.87 -12.12 -6.14
C VAL A 153 1.00 -13.39 -6.97
N GLU A 154 0.91 -13.25 -8.29
CA GLU A 154 0.96 -14.35 -9.26
C GLU A 154 2.32 -14.40 -9.94
N VAL A 155 3.01 -15.52 -9.79
CA VAL A 155 4.38 -15.71 -10.26
C VAL A 155 4.45 -16.98 -11.10
N VAL A 156 5.18 -16.92 -12.21
CA VAL A 156 5.54 -18.09 -13.00
C VAL A 156 7.03 -18.31 -12.94
N SER A 157 7.44 -19.56 -12.74
CA SER A 157 8.84 -20.00 -12.80
C SER A 157 9.10 -20.93 -13.99
N GLY A 158 10.31 -20.81 -14.55
CA GLY A 158 10.81 -21.66 -15.64
C GLY A 158 11.02 -20.92 -16.96
N ALA A 159 11.90 -21.46 -17.80
CA ALA A 159 12.20 -20.91 -19.12
C ALA A 159 10.98 -21.01 -20.06
N ARG A 160 10.92 -20.07 -21.01
CA ARG A 160 10.00 -20.08 -22.15
C ARG A 160 10.23 -21.33 -23.01
#